data_AF-A0AAP9EDU5-F1
#
_entry.id   AF-A0AAP9EDU5-F1
#
_cell.length_a   1.000
_cell.length_b   1.000
_cell.length_c   1.000
_cell.angle_alpha   90.00
_cell.angle_beta   90.00
_cell.angle_gamma   90.00
#
_symmetry.space_group_name_H-M   'P 1'
#
loop_
_entity.id
_entity.type
_entity.pdbx_description
1 polymer ?
#
loop_
_entity_poly.entity_id
_entity_poly.type
_entity_poly.pdbx_seq_one_letter_code
_entity_poly.pdbx_strand_id
1 'polypeptide(L)'
;MKEPVSRWKLMEKFLIDLHIDNRTNELLNYLVSPVFLKDEIREKNSINFSQINVDSQKQIIINQKRNEIIETILKHFNEQLIFSNKKMFFNNEIFSISDASSAPKVIEHKDRIDNAYITSLVDKGQNDLLDKDFDSVITKARTLLESIFLQIIFDHQQEIKQNGNIMQYRNKVHEILGMSKTKDWNPNVTKMVGSLNTLVSTISELRNNNSDAHASTTRMKINEAEAELILNSSVMIGIYYLKVSDRHK
;
A
#
# COMPACT_ATOMS: atom_id res chain seq x y z
N MET A 1 15.34 46.98 8.07
CA MET A 1 15.61 46.01 6.98
C MET A 1 15.74 44.64 7.60
N LYS A 2 14.89 43.67 7.23
CA LYS A 2 15.13 42.26 7.61
C LYS A 2 16.35 41.77 6.82
N GLU A 3 17.34 41.20 7.50
CA GLU A 3 18.49 40.60 6.82
C GLU A 3 18.01 39.56 5.79
N PRO A 4 18.63 39.47 4.60
CA PRO A 4 18.29 38.46 3.62
C PRO A 4 18.64 37.08 4.19
N VAL A 5 17.61 36.29 4.47
CA VAL A 5 17.78 34.91 4.95
C VAL A 5 18.44 34.09 3.85
N SER A 6 19.54 33.41 4.15
CA SER A 6 20.23 32.57 3.17
C SER A 6 19.30 31.47 2.65
N ARG A 7 19.46 31.07 1.38
CA ARG A 7 18.64 30.03 0.74
C ARG A 7 18.67 28.70 1.52
N TRP A 8 19.82 28.38 2.13
CA TRP A 8 19.95 27.25 3.04
C TRP A 8 19.04 27.38 4.26
N LYS A 9 19.07 28.51 4.97
CA LYS A 9 18.22 28.74 6.16
C LYS A 9 16.73 28.75 5.81
N LEU A 10 16.38 29.23 4.61
CA LEU A 10 15.00 29.15 4.10
C LEU A 10 14.58 27.70 3.84
N MET A 11 15.44 26.90 3.20
CA MET A 11 15.17 25.48 2.93
C MET A 11 15.08 24.66 4.22
N GLU A 12 16.01 24.88 5.15
CA GLU A 12 16.00 24.23 6.47
C GLU A 12 14.71 24.53 7.22
N LYS A 13 14.32 25.81 7.29
CA LYS A 13 13.05 26.20 7.91
C LYS A 13 11.85 25.54 7.21
N PHE A 14 11.83 25.56 5.89
CA PHE A 14 10.74 24.94 5.11
C PHE A 14 10.63 23.43 5.38
N LEU A 15 11.76 22.72 5.46
CA LEU A 15 11.76 21.28 5.77
C LEU A 15 11.30 20.99 7.20
N ILE A 16 11.66 21.84 8.17
CA ILE A 16 11.19 21.74 9.55
C ILE A 16 9.68 21.94 9.60
N ASP A 17 9.17 23.00 8.97
CA ASP A 17 7.73 23.31 8.92
C ASP A 17 6.96 22.15 8.27
N LEU A 18 7.44 21.61 7.14
CA LEU A 18 6.86 20.43 6.50
C LEU A 18 6.91 19.18 7.38
N HIS A 19 7.95 18.99 8.18
CA HIS A 19 8.04 17.86 9.09
C HIS A 19 7.03 17.95 10.21
N ILE A 20 6.86 19.13 10.80
CA ILE A 20 5.84 19.40 11.83
C ILE A 20 4.44 19.10 11.28
N ASP A 21 4.19 19.43 10.02
CA ASP A 21 2.91 19.18 9.35
C ASP A 21 2.75 17.73 8.83
N ASN A 22 3.73 16.84 9.04
CA ASN A 22 3.79 15.48 8.49
C ASN A 22 3.79 15.40 6.94
N ARG A 23 4.30 16.41 6.26
CA ARG A 23 4.31 16.55 4.79
C ARG A 23 5.69 16.37 4.15
N THR A 24 6.70 15.95 4.93
CA THR A 24 8.05 15.72 4.41
C THR A 24 8.06 14.71 3.26
N ASN A 25 7.30 13.62 3.37
CA ASN A 25 7.23 12.60 2.34
C ASN A 25 6.55 13.10 1.05
N GLU A 26 5.53 13.96 1.15
CA GLU A 26 4.92 14.59 -0.03
C GLU A 26 5.94 15.36 -0.86
N LEU A 27 6.78 16.17 -0.19
CA LEU A 27 7.85 16.90 -0.86
C LEU A 27 8.87 15.95 -1.48
N LEU A 28 9.38 14.99 -0.71
CA LEU A 28 10.41 14.07 -1.20
C LEU A 28 9.90 13.26 -2.40
N ASN A 29 8.65 12.79 -2.36
CA ASN A 29 8.01 12.09 -3.47
C ASN A 29 7.82 12.98 -4.69
N TYR A 30 7.44 14.23 -4.50
CA TYR A 30 7.36 15.20 -5.59
C TYR A 30 8.72 15.40 -6.26
N LEU A 31 9.79 15.56 -5.47
CA LEU A 31 11.16 15.75 -5.95
C LEU A 31 11.69 14.54 -6.72
N VAL A 32 11.21 13.33 -6.42
CA VAL A 32 11.57 12.12 -7.18
C VAL A 32 10.49 11.68 -8.17
N SER A 33 9.47 12.50 -8.42
CA SER A 33 8.41 12.16 -9.36
C SER A 33 8.93 12.16 -10.81
N PRO A 34 8.33 11.36 -11.72
CA PRO A 34 8.70 11.38 -13.14
C PRO A 34 8.61 12.76 -13.79
N VAL A 35 7.69 13.61 -13.33
CA VAL A 35 7.49 14.97 -13.84
C VAL A 35 8.64 15.87 -13.41
N PHE A 36 9.03 15.81 -12.14
CA PHE A 36 10.13 16.62 -11.62
C PHE A 36 11.48 16.18 -12.20
N LEU A 37 11.70 14.86 -12.33
CA LEU A 37 12.92 14.27 -12.89
C LEU A 37 12.92 14.18 -14.41
N LYS A 38 11.98 14.84 -15.11
CA LYS A 38 11.78 14.69 -16.55
C LYS A 38 13.05 14.92 -17.35
N ASP A 39 13.81 15.96 -17.03
CA ASP A 39 15.00 16.35 -17.78
C ASP A 39 16.16 15.38 -17.47
N GLU A 40 16.40 15.05 -16.20
CA GLU A 40 17.34 14.00 -15.79
C GLU A 40 17.07 12.64 -16.44
N ILE A 41 15.81 12.21 -16.53
CA ILE A 41 15.41 10.94 -17.15
C ILE A 41 15.69 10.98 -18.66
N ARG A 42 15.50 12.13 -19.30
CA ARG A 42 15.71 12.32 -20.76
C ARG A 42 17.17 12.50 -21.13
N GLU A 43 17.89 13.39 -20.45
CA GLU A 43 19.23 13.86 -20.82
C GLU A 43 20.31 12.81 -20.54
N LYS A 44 20.27 12.11 -19.41
CA LYS A 44 21.33 11.14 -19.05
C LYS A 44 21.30 9.83 -19.83
N ASN A 45 20.20 9.52 -20.52
CA ASN A 45 19.99 8.20 -21.11
C ASN A 45 19.84 8.20 -22.64
N SER A 46 19.88 9.36 -23.31
CA SER A 46 19.66 9.47 -24.77
C SER A 46 18.37 8.76 -25.24
N ILE A 47 17.34 8.70 -24.40
CA ILE A 47 16.10 7.96 -24.70
C ILE A 47 15.21 8.84 -25.55
N ASN A 48 15.00 8.44 -26.81
CA ASN A 48 14.03 9.09 -27.67
C ASN A 48 12.63 8.51 -27.46
N PHE A 49 11.87 9.07 -26.52
CA PHE A 49 10.50 8.67 -26.24
C PHE A 49 9.54 8.81 -27.43
N SER A 50 9.91 9.54 -28.50
CA SER A 50 9.10 9.63 -29.73
C SER A 50 9.17 8.37 -30.60
N GLN A 51 10.14 7.47 -30.36
CA GLN A 51 10.29 6.20 -31.08
C GLN A 51 9.58 5.02 -30.40
N ILE A 52 9.03 5.23 -29.20
CA ILE A 52 8.29 4.21 -28.45
C ILE A 52 6.80 4.49 -28.67
N ASN A 53 6.10 3.61 -29.39
CA ASN A 53 4.69 3.81 -29.73
C ASN A 53 3.70 3.24 -28.69
N VAL A 54 4.20 2.52 -27.67
CA VAL A 54 3.38 1.87 -26.64
C VAL A 54 3.56 2.59 -25.30
N ASP A 55 2.48 3.16 -24.77
CA ASP A 55 2.54 3.96 -23.53
C ASP A 55 2.96 3.13 -22.31
N SER A 56 2.57 1.86 -22.25
CA SER A 56 2.99 0.92 -21.20
C SER A 56 4.52 0.72 -21.18
N GLN A 57 5.16 0.68 -22.35
CA GLN A 57 6.61 0.55 -22.47
C GLN A 57 7.33 1.84 -22.04
N LYS A 58 6.77 3.02 -22.36
CA LYS A 58 7.29 4.30 -21.87
C LYS A 58 7.27 4.35 -20.35
N GLN A 59 6.17 3.93 -19.73
CA GLN A 59 6.02 3.94 -18.28
C GLN A 59 7.02 3.00 -17.58
N ILE A 60 7.26 1.81 -18.13
CA ILE A 60 8.26 0.88 -17.59
C ILE A 60 9.65 1.53 -17.59
N ILE A 61 10.05 2.14 -18.71
CA ILE A 61 11.37 2.77 -18.85
C ILE A 61 11.50 3.98 -17.92
N ILE A 62 10.47 4.82 -17.83
CA ILE A 62 10.43 5.97 -16.92
C ILE A 62 10.61 5.52 -15.47
N ASN A 63 9.88 4.47 -15.05
CA ASN A 63 9.96 3.96 -13.69
C ASN A 63 11.33 3.31 -13.38
N GLN A 64 11.92 2.58 -14.33
CA GLN A 64 13.27 2.04 -14.18
C GLN A 64 14.30 3.14 -13.95
N LYS A 65 14.28 4.19 -14.78
CA LYS A 65 15.24 5.31 -14.66
C LYS A 65 15.02 6.14 -13.42
N ARG A 66 13.77 6.35 -13.03
CA ARG A 66 13.44 6.96 -11.75
C ARG A 66 14.05 6.17 -10.57
N ASN A 67 13.94 4.84 -10.57
CA ASN A 67 14.48 4.02 -9.49
C ASN A 67 16.02 4.10 -9.40
N GLU A 68 16.74 4.11 -10.53
CA GLU A 68 18.19 4.31 -10.56
C GLU A 68 18.61 5.66 -9.92
N ILE A 69 17.85 6.72 -10.19
CA ILE A 69 18.07 8.06 -9.61
C ILE A 69 17.83 8.01 -8.09
N ILE A 70 16.74 7.38 -7.65
CA ILE A 70 16.40 7.25 -6.23
C ILE A 70 17.47 6.46 -5.48
N GLU A 71 17.98 5.36 -6.05
CA GLU A 71 19.08 4.59 -5.45
C GLU A 71 20.35 5.44 -5.26
N THR A 72 20.66 6.27 -6.26
CA THR A 72 21.79 7.21 -6.20
C THR A 72 21.60 8.25 -5.09
N ILE A 73 20.39 8.81 -4.98
CA ILE A 73 20.02 9.77 -3.94
C ILE A 73 20.13 9.13 -2.55
N LEU A 74 19.55 7.94 -2.37
CA LEU A 74 19.60 7.21 -1.11
C LEU A 74 21.04 6.90 -0.69
N LYS A 75 21.89 6.51 -1.65
CA LYS A 75 23.31 6.28 -1.37
C LYS A 75 23.97 7.53 -0.80
N HIS A 76 23.76 8.69 -1.43
CA HIS A 76 24.36 9.95 -0.99
C HIS A 76 23.84 10.39 0.39
N PHE A 77 22.53 10.28 0.64
CA PHE A 77 21.98 10.57 1.97
C PHE A 77 22.52 9.61 3.03
N ASN A 78 22.64 8.33 2.71
CA ASN A 78 23.15 7.34 3.65
C ASN A 78 24.64 7.52 4.00
N GLU A 79 25.45 8.05 3.08
CA GLU A 79 26.83 8.47 3.34
C GLU A 79 26.89 9.60 4.39
N GLN A 80 25.86 10.44 4.48
CA GLN A 80 25.76 11.48 5.53
C GLN A 80 25.17 10.93 6.83
N LEU A 81 24.14 10.09 6.75
CA LEU A 81 23.42 9.57 7.91
C LEU A 81 24.25 8.56 8.74
N ILE A 82 25.32 8.00 8.16
CA ILE A 82 26.21 7.06 8.85
C ILE A 82 26.76 7.62 10.17
N PHE A 83 27.06 8.93 10.23
CA PHE A 83 27.59 9.59 11.43
C PHE A 83 26.57 9.68 12.57
N SER A 84 25.28 9.49 12.27
CA SER A 84 24.18 9.46 13.24
C SER A 84 23.68 8.04 13.54
N ASN A 85 24.37 7.00 13.04
CA ASN A 85 23.92 5.60 13.08
C ASN A 85 22.49 5.41 12.52
N LYS A 86 22.12 6.21 11.52
CA LYS A 86 20.83 6.16 10.82
C LYS A 86 21.01 5.72 9.37
N LYS A 87 19.93 5.25 8.77
CA LYS A 87 19.84 4.90 7.35
C LYS A 87 18.46 5.26 6.81
N MET A 88 18.44 5.86 5.64
CA MET A 88 17.27 6.18 4.85
C MET A 88 16.95 5.05 3.85
N PHE A 89 15.65 4.79 3.68
CA PHE A 89 15.09 3.81 2.77
C PHE A 89 14.01 4.47 1.92
N PHE A 90 13.76 3.92 0.73
CA PHE A 90 12.63 4.29 -0.11
C PHE A 90 11.86 3.02 -0.48
N ASN A 91 10.68 2.85 0.09
CA ASN A 91 9.81 1.70 -0.15
C ASN A 91 8.38 2.20 -0.35
N ASN A 92 7.64 1.62 -1.29
CA ASN A 92 6.23 1.96 -1.55
C ASN A 92 5.97 3.46 -1.69
N GLU A 93 6.83 4.20 -2.40
CA GLU A 93 6.69 5.66 -2.54
C GLU A 93 6.81 6.42 -1.21
N ILE A 94 7.55 5.91 -0.22
CA ILE A 94 7.74 6.55 1.07
C ILE A 94 9.22 6.52 1.42
N PHE A 95 9.75 7.67 1.82
CA PHE A 95 11.06 7.76 2.45
C PHE A 95 10.93 7.60 3.96
N SER A 96 11.78 6.74 4.54
CA SER A 96 11.84 6.50 5.98
C SER A 96 13.28 6.44 6.46
N ILE A 97 13.51 6.77 7.74
CA ILE A 97 14.83 6.72 8.38
C ILE A 97 14.74 5.80 9.60
N SER A 98 15.66 4.83 9.71
CA SER A 98 15.78 3.93 10.86
C SER A 98 17.22 3.81 11.33
N ASP A 99 17.46 3.11 12.45
CA ASP A 99 18.82 2.83 12.93
C ASP A 99 19.57 1.89 11.98
N ALA A 100 20.84 2.17 11.70
CA ALA A 100 21.67 1.40 10.78
C ALA A 100 21.98 -0.03 11.27
N SER A 101 21.92 -0.25 12.59
CA SER A 101 22.13 -1.55 13.26
C SER A 101 20.84 -2.33 13.54
N SER A 102 19.67 -1.74 13.31
CA SER A 102 18.41 -2.47 13.32
C SER A 102 18.27 -3.18 11.96
N ALA A 103 18.12 -4.51 11.95
CA ALA A 103 17.50 -5.19 10.79
C ALA A 103 16.28 -4.37 10.42
N PRO A 104 16.07 -4.01 9.14
CA PRO A 104 15.12 -2.97 8.74
C PRO A 104 13.82 -3.20 9.48
N LYS A 105 13.63 -2.44 10.57
CA LYS A 105 12.35 -2.38 11.22
C LYS A 105 11.60 -1.56 10.20
N VAL A 106 10.81 -2.27 9.41
CA VAL A 106 9.65 -1.72 8.76
C VAL A 106 8.85 -1.10 9.91
N ILE A 107 9.19 0.14 10.27
CA ILE A 107 8.22 1.07 10.80
C ILE A 107 7.36 1.32 9.58
N GLU A 108 6.43 0.40 9.34
CA GLU A 108 5.22 0.70 8.61
C GLU A 108 4.56 1.79 9.47
N HIS A 109 4.96 3.05 9.25
CA HIS A 109 3.91 4.02 9.04
C HIS A 109 3.25 3.55 7.76
N LYS A 110 2.33 2.60 7.94
CA LYS A 110 1.33 2.32 6.94
C LYS A 110 0.63 3.66 6.85
N ASP A 111 0.92 4.44 5.81
CA ASP A 111 0.03 5.54 5.45
C ASP A 111 -1.36 4.95 5.57
N ARG A 112 -2.17 5.58 6.44
CA ARG A 112 -3.54 5.14 6.68
C ARG A 112 -4.12 4.92 5.30
N ILE A 113 -4.58 3.71 4.97
CA ILE A 113 -5.13 3.44 3.65
C ILE A 113 -6.20 4.49 3.44
N ASP A 114 -5.89 5.38 2.52
CA ASP A 114 -6.75 6.48 2.18
C ASP A 114 -7.68 6.00 1.08
N ASN A 115 -8.68 6.83 0.80
CA ASN A 115 -9.59 6.51 -0.29
C ASN A 115 -8.83 6.37 -1.62
N ALA A 116 -7.71 7.07 -1.82
CA ALA A 116 -6.93 7.00 -3.05
C ALA A 116 -6.28 5.62 -3.25
N TYR A 117 -5.72 5.00 -2.21
CA TYR A 117 -5.17 3.64 -2.29
C TYR A 117 -6.27 2.61 -2.57
N ILE A 118 -7.40 2.70 -1.86
CA ILE A 118 -8.57 1.82 -2.10
C ILE A 118 -9.03 1.96 -3.54
N THR A 119 -9.27 3.20 -3.99
CA THR A 119 -9.67 3.49 -5.37
C THR A 119 -8.65 2.95 -6.36
N SER A 120 -7.35 3.14 -6.14
CA SER A 120 -6.32 2.63 -7.07
C SER A 120 -6.31 1.10 -7.18
N LEU A 121 -6.53 0.37 -6.08
CA LEU A 121 -6.59 -1.09 -6.09
C LEU A 121 -7.87 -1.57 -6.79
N VAL A 122 -8.98 -0.88 -6.58
CA VAL A 122 -10.26 -1.17 -7.23
C VAL A 122 -10.16 -0.91 -8.73
N ASP A 123 -9.64 0.24 -9.15
CA ASP A 123 -9.47 0.59 -10.57
C ASP A 123 -8.57 -0.43 -11.28
N LYS A 124 -7.47 -0.85 -10.63
CA LYS A 124 -6.61 -1.91 -11.16
C LYS A 124 -7.36 -3.23 -11.29
N GLY A 125 -8.12 -3.62 -10.26
CA GLY A 125 -8.94 -4.83 -10.30
C GLY A 125 -10.03 -4.78 -11.39
N GLN A 126 -10.61 -3.61 -11.63
CA GLN A 126 -11.57 -3.40 -12.73
C GLN A 126 -10.90 -3.53 -14.10
N ASN A 127 -9.68 -3.01 -14.26
CA ASN A 127 -8.90 -3.22 -15.49
C ASN A 127 -8.59 -4.71 -15.70
N ASP A 128 -8.20 -5.44 -14.65
CA ASP A 128 -7.97 -6.90 -14.76
C ASP A 128 -9.26 -7.67 -15.13
N LEU A 129 -10.44 -7.21 -14.66
CA LEU A 129 -11.72 -7.79 -15.07
C LEU A 129 -11.95 -7.61 -16.58
N LEU A 130 -11.69 -6.42 -17.12
CA LEU A 130 -11.78 -6.13 -18.55
C LEU A 130 -10.80 -6.97 -19.37
N ASP A 131 -9.60 -7.18 -18.85
CA ASP A 131 -8.55 -8.00 -19.44
C ASP A 131 -8.78 -9.51 -19.25
N LYS A 132 -9.85 -9.89 -18.53
CA LYS A 132 -10.20 -11.29 -18.16
C LYS A 132 -9.12 -12.00 -17.36
N ASP A 133 -8.30 -11.26 -16.62
CA ASP A 133 -7.31 -11.78 -15.68
C ASP A 133 -7.94 -11.95 -14.29
N PHE A 134 -8.84 -12.93 -14.17
CA PHE A 134 -9.61 -13.16 -12.95
C PHE A 134 -8.74 -13.57 -11.75
N ASP A 135 -7.59 -14.20 -11.98
CA ASP A 135 -6.63 -14.54 -10.91
C ASP A 135 -6.02 -13.28 -10.29
N SER A 136 -5.68 -12.31 -11.14
CA SER A 136 -5.21 -10.98 -10.73
C SER A 136 -6.29 -10.22 -9.95
N VAL A 137 -7.56 -10.28 -10.39
CA VAL A 137 -8.71 -9.69 -9.67
C VAL A 137 -8.81 -10.23 -8.24
N ILE A 138 -8.78 -11.55 -8.06
CA ILE A 138 -8.90 -12.20 -6.75
C ILE A 138 -7.70 -11.87 -5.86
N THR A 139 -6.51 -11.82 -6.44
CA THR A 139 -5.29 -11.43 -5.72
C THR A 139 -5.45 -10.02 -5.17
N LYS A 140 -5.91 -9.07 -5.98
CA LYS A 140 -6.13 -7.67 -5.55
C LYS A 140 -7.26 -7.54 -4.52
N ALA A 141 -8.34 -8.29 -4.69
CA ALA A 141 -9.45 -8.35 -3.73
C ALA A 141 -8.96 -8.82 -2.34
N ARG A 142 -8.13 -9.87 -2.29
CA ARG A 142 -7.48 -10.34 -1.06
C ARG A 142 -6.52 -9.31 -0.48
N THR A 143 -5.66 -8.73 -1.32
CA THR A 143 -4.69 -7.69 -0.91
C THR A 143 -5.41 -6.50 -0.28
N LEU A 144 -6.54 -6.06 -0.83
CA LEU A 144 -7.34 -4.97 -0.27
C LEU A 144 -7.78 -5.28 1.17
N LEU A 145 -8.38 -6.45 1.41
CA LEU A 145 -8.85 -6.84 2.73
C LEU A 145 -7.70 -7.01 3.73
N GLU A 146 -6.61 -7.64 3.30
CA GLU A 146 -5.40 -7.79 4.11
C GLU A 146 -4.83 -6.43 4.52
N SER A 147 -4.68 -5.51 3.56
CA SER A 147 -4.20 -4.17 3.80
C SER A 147 -5.05 -3.46 4.84
N ILE A 148 -6.38 -3.49 4.70
CA ILE A 148 -7.34 -2.86 5.61
C ILE A 148 -7.28 -3.48 7.01
N PHE A 149 -7.24 -4.81 7.14
CA PHE A 149 -7.17 -5.43 8.46
C PHE A 149 -5.90 -5.10 9.20
N LEU A 150 -4.76 -5.16 8.52
CA LEU A 150 -3.48 -4.77 9.09
C LEU A 150 -3.47 -3.29 9.51
N GLN A 151 -4.04 -2.40 8.71
CA GLN A 151 -4.16 -0.99 9.11
C GLN A 151 -4.99 -0.86 10.38
N ILE A 152 -6.17 -1.50 10.48
CA ILE A 152 -6.99 -1.40 11.69
C ILE A 152 -6.22 -1.89 12.91
N ILE A 153 -5.43 -2.96 12.78
CA ILE A 153 -4.58 -3.46 13.86
C ILE A 153 -3.55 -2.41 14.29
N PHE A 154 -2.89 -1.75 13.33
CA PHE A 154 -1.87 -0.74 13.62
C PHE A 154 -2.45 0.60 14.11
N ASP A 155 -3.60 1.04 13.59
CA ASP A 155 -4.35 2.22 14.06
C ASP A 155 -4.69 2.11 15.55
N HIS A 156 -4.86 0.87 16.06
CA HIS A 156 -5.13 0.56 17.46
C HIS A 156 -3.87 0.18 18.26
N GLN A 157 -2.67 0.49 17.74
CA GLN A 157 -1.37 0.24 18.39
C GLN A 157 -1.14 -1.23 18.80
N GLN A 158 -1.72 -2.18 18.04
CA GLN A 158 -1.52 -3.60 18.25
C GLN A 158 -0.50 -4.15 17.25
N GLU A 159 0.25 -5.17 17.64
CA GLU A 159 1.19 -5.86 16.75
C GLU A 159 0.62 -7.20 16.27
N ILE A 160 0.99 -7.60 15.05
CA ILE A 160 0.69 -8.93 14.51
C ILE A 160 1.79 -9.37 13.54
N LYS A 161 2.05 -10.68 13.51
CA LYS A 161 2.98 -11.28 12.56
C LYS A 161 2.43 -11.18 11.14
N GLN A 162 3.15 -10.48 10.25
CA GLN A 162 2.79 -10.32 8.84
C GLN A 162 3.18 -11.58 8.01
N ASN A 163 2.40 -12.65 8.12
CA ASN A 163 2.56 -13.93 7.41
C ASN A 163 1.58 -14.16 6.23
N GLY A 164 0.80 -13.17 5.81
CA GLY A 164 -0.22 -13.29 4.75
C GLY A 164 -1.48 -14.07 5.16
N ASN A 165 -1.63 -14.39 6.45
CA ASN A 165 -2.79 -15.11 6.97
C ASN A 165 -3.94 -14.14 7.29
N ILE A 166 -4.76 -13.87 6.27
CA ILE A 166 -5.92 -12.97 6.39
C ILE A 166 -6.90 -13.38 7.50
N MET A 167 -7.03 -14.68 7.78
CA MET A 167 -7.90 -15.17 8.86
C MET A 167 -7.35 -14.77 10.23
N GLN A 168 -6.04 -14.81 10.40
CA GLN A 168 -5.37 -14.33 11.61
C GLN A 168 -5.59 -12.82 11.80
N TYR A 169 -5.49 -12.04 10.73
CA TYR A 169 -5.71 -10.58 10.78
C TYR A 169 -7.15 -10.24 11.12
N ARG A 170 -8.12 -10.87 10.45
CA ARG A 170 -9.54 -10.67 10.71
C ARG A 170 -9.90 -11.00 12.16
N ASN A 171 -9.42 -12.12 12.69
CA ASN A 171 -9.69 -12.51 14.07
C ASN A 171 -9.11 -11.50 15.08
N LYS A 172 -7.93 -10.94 14.79
CA LYS A 172 -7.33 -9.88 15.62
C LYS A 172 -8.14 -8.58 15.53
N VAL A 173 -8.60 -8.19 14.34
CA VAL A 173 -9.51 -7.05 14.15
C VAL A 173 -10.81 -7.23 14.95
N HIS A 174 -11.39 -8.43 14.96
CA HIS A 174 -12.59 -8.71 15.75
C HIS A 174 -12.37 -8.53 17.23
N GLU A 175 -11.23 -9.00 17.74
CA GLU A 175 -10.84 -8.78 19.12
C GLU A 175 -10.71 -7.29 19.44
N ILE A 176 -10.00 -6.52 18.60
CA ILE A 176 -9.76 -5.08 18.78
C ILE A 176 -11.08 -4.30 18.77
N LEU A 177 -11.95 -4.59 17.80
CA LEU A 177 -13.21 -3.86 17.59
C LEU A 177 -14.38 -4.42 18.44
N GLY A 178 -14.13 -5.39 19.31
CA GLY A 178 -15.18 -6.04 20.10
C GLY A 178 -16.26 -6.74 19.27
N MET A 179 -15.95 -7.10 18.02
CA MET A 179 -16.88 -7.80 17.13
C MET A 179 -16.94 -9.27 17.57
N SER A 180 -18.14 -9.77 17.84
CA SER A 180 -18.42 -11.18 18.20
C SER A 180 -18.14 -11.65 19.65
N LYS A 181 -17.87 -10.77 20.64
CA LYS A 181 -17.57 -11.22 22.02
C LYS A 181 -18.57 -10.85 23.11
N THR A 182 -19.55 -9.98 22.88
CA THR A 182 -20.52 -9.58 23.92
C THR A 182 -21.92 -10.10 23.65
N LYS A 183 -22.64 -10.48 24.72
CA LYS A 183 -24.05 -10.94 24.67
C LYS A 183 -25.03 -9.84 24.23
N ASP A 184 -24.55 -8.61 24.07
CA ASP A 184 -25.35 -7.42 23.81
C ASP A 184 -25.50 -7.09 22.32
N TRP A 185 -24.87 -7.86 21.42
CA TRP A 185 -25.03 -7.66 19.99
C TRP A 185 -26.40 -8.11 19.49
N ASN A 186 -26.99 -7.31 18.61
CA ASN A 186 -28.21 -7.68 17.91
C ASN A 186 -27.97 -8.99 17.10
N PRO A 187 -28.79 -10.04 17.26
CA PRO A 187 -28.58 -11.34 16.61
C PRO A 187 -28.46 -11.27 15.08
N ASN A 188 -29.18 -10.34 14.43
CA ASN A 188 -29.10 -10.15 12.98
C ASN A 188 -27.77 -9.53 12.55
N VAL A 189 -27.21 -8.62 13.37
CA VAL A 189 -25.89 -8.01 13.12
C VAL A 189 -24.80 -9.07 13.32
N THR A 190 -24.92 -9.92 14.34
CA THR A 190 -24.02 -11.08 14.54
C THR A 190 -24.05 -12.03 13.35
N LYS A 191 -25.24 -12.36 12.84
CA LYS A 191 -25.41 -13.21 11.65
C LYS A 191 -24.78 -12.57 10.41
N MET A 192 -24.99 -11.28 10.20
CA MET A 192 -24.39 -10.53 9.10
C MET A 192 -22.87 -10.58 9.14
N VAL A 193 -22.25 -10.30 10.29
CA VAL A 193 -20.78 -10.39 10.46
C VAL A 193 -20.28 -11.82 10.24
N GLY A 194 -21.05 -12.83 10.68
CA GLY A 194 -20.76 -14.23 10.36
C GLY A 194 -20.73 -14.51 8.86
N SER A 195 -21.69 -13.99 8.10
CA SER A 195 -21.70 -14.11 6.63
C SER A 195 -20.52 -13.40 5.96
N LEU A 196 -20.15 -12.20 6.43
CA LEU A 196 -18.95 -11.50 5.94
C LEU A 196 -17.68 -12.30 6.23
N ASN A 197 -17.60 -12.96 7.39
CA ASN A 197 -16.49 -13.84 7.72
C ASN A 197 -16.40 -15.02 6.73
N THR A 198 -17.52 -15.66 6.40
CA THR A 198 -17.54 -16.73 5.40
C THR A 198 -17.03 -16.24 4.05
N LEU A 199 -17.45 -15.06 3.60
CA LEU A 199 -16.97 -14.48 2.35
C LEU A 199 -15.46 -14.21 2.36
N VAL A 200 -14.90 -13.65 3.44
CA VAL A 200 -13.45 -13.45 3.58
C VAL A 200 -12.70 -14.78 3.50
N SER A 201 -13.21 -15.84 4.15
CA SER A 201 -12.63 -17.18 4.07
C SER A 201 -12.63 -17.71 2.63
N THR A 202 -13.76 -17.60 1.93
CA THR A 202 -13.90 -18.04 0.54
C THR A 202 -12.92 -17.31 -0.38
N ILE A 203 -12.76 -15.99 -0.23
CA ILE A 203 -11.79 -15.20 -1.02
C ILE A 203 -10.35 -15.68 -0.77
N SER A 204 -10.02 -15.98 0.49
CA SER A 204 -8.70 -16.51 0.85
C SER A 204 -8.44 -17.87 0.19
N GLU A 205 -9.43 -18.76 0.20
CA GLU A 205 -9.36 -20.11 -0.36
C GLU A 205 -9.25 -20.10 -1.89
N LEU A 206 -10.03 -19.26 -2.57
CA LEU A 206 -9.98 -19.14 -4.04
C LEU A 206 -8.59 -18.74 -4.53
N ARG A 207 -7.92 -17.81 -3.83
CA ARG A 207 -6.52 -17.47 -4.14
C ARG A 207 -5.58 -18.65 -3.94
N ASN A 208 -5.70 -19.37 -2.82
CA ASN A 208 -4.80 -20.48 -2.50
C ASN A 208 -4.96 -21.62 -3.51
N ASN A 209 -6.20 -21.99 -3.84
CA ASN A 209 -6.49 -23.05 -4.80
C ASN A 209 -6.04 -22.69 -6.22
N ASN A 210 -6.06 -21.40 -6.62
CA ASN A 210 -5.56 -20.97 -7.92
C ASN A 210 -4.04 -20.76 -7.95
N SER A 211 -3.40 -20.47 -6.81
CA SER A 211 -1.93 -20.35 -6.71
C SER A 211 -1.23 -21.71 -6.63
N ASP A 212 -1.82 -22.68 -5.90
CA ASP A 212 -1.27 -24.05 -5.73
C ASP A 212 -1.61 -25.00 -6.89
N ALA A 213 -2.35 -24.52 -7.91
CA ALA A 213 -2.71 -25.27 -9.11
C ALA A 213 -1.51 -25.62 -10.02
N HIS A 214 -0.27 -25.27 -9.64
CA HIS A 214 0.92 -25.91 -10.21
C HIS A 214 1.04 -27.41 -9.85
N ALA A 215 0.34 -27.89 -8.81
CA ALA A 215 0.38 -29.28 -8.37
C ALA A 215 -0.99 -30.00 -8.38
N SER A 216 -2.11 -29.31 -8.65
CA SER A 216 -3.45 -29.93 -8.66
C SER A 216 -4.10 -29.87 -10.04
N THR A 217 -4.63 -31.01 -10.48
CA THR A 217 -5.22 -31.24 -11.81
C THR A 217 -6.59 -30.58 -12.02
N THR A 218 -7.03 -29.72 -11.10
CA THR A 218 -8.39 -29.15 -11.10
C THR A 218 -8.35 -27.65 -10.79
N ARG A 219 -7.82 -26.86 -11.72
CA ARG A 219 -7.92 -25.39 -11.64
C ARG A 219 -9.41 -25.02 -11.69
N MET A 220 -9.95 -24.50 -10.60
CA MET A 220 -11.34 -24.03 -10.58
C MET A 220 -11.41 -22.81 -11.49
N LYS A 221 -12.14 -22.93 -12.60
CA LYS A 221 -12.34 -21.81 -13.52
C LYS A 221 -13.30 -20.82 -12.86
N ILE A 222 -12.77 -19.68 -12.45
CA ILE A 222 -13.56 -18.55 -11.96
C ILE A 222 -14.00 -17.75 -13.17
N ASN A 223 -15.28 -17.42 -13.27
CA ASN A 223 -15.78 -16.59 -14.37
C ASN A 223 -15.86 -15.13 -13.93
N GLU A 224 -16.14 -14.29 -14.90
CA GLU A 224 -16.23 -12.84 -14.75
C GLU A 224 -17.21 -12.42 -13.64
N ALA A 225 -18.40 -13.02 -13.59
CA ALA A 225 -19.41 -12.70 -12.58
C ALA A 225 -18.94 -13.01 -11.16
N GLU A 226 -18.26 -14.14 -10.95
CA GLU A 226 -17.70 -14.48 -9.64
C GLU A 226 -16.53 -13.56 -9.27
N ALA A 227 -15.64 -13.26 -10.22
CA ALA A 227 -14.50 -12.36 -9.99
C ALA A 227 -14.96 -10.93 -9.65
N GLU A 228 -15.96 -10.41 -10.36
CA GLU A 228 -16.56 -9.10 -10.10
C GLU A 228 -17.25 -9.07 -8.73
N LEU A 229 -18.03 -10.11 -8.39
CA LEU A 229 -18.66 -10.22 -7.08
C LEU A 229 -17.63 -10.23 -5.95
N ILE A 230 -16.52 -10.95 -6.12
CA ILE A 230 -15.42 -11.02 -5.14
C ILE A 230 -14.76 -9.65 -4.94
N LEU A 231 -14.47 -8.93 -6.03
CA LEU A 231 -13.86 -7.60 -5.96
C LEU A 231 -14.80 -6.62 -5.23
N ASN A 232 -16.06 -6.54 -5.66
CA ASN A 232 -17.06 -5.66 -5.07
C ASN A 232 -17.34 -6.00 -3.59
N SER A 233 -17.41 -7.30 -3.26
CA SER A 233 -17.59 -7.74 -1.87
C SER A 233 -16.41 -7.34 -1.00
N SER A 234 -15.18 -7.44 -1.50
CA SER A 234 -13.97 -7.07 -0.76
C SER A 234 -13.95 -5.57 -0.43
N VAL A 235 -14.39 -4.72 -1.36
CA VAL A 235 -14.56 -3.28 -1.13
C VAL A 235 -15.60 -3.01 -0.06
N MET A 236 -16.79 -3.60 -0.20
CA MET A 236 -17.90 -3.40 0.74
C MET A 236 -17.55 -3.86 2.16
N ILE A 237 -16.91 -5.03 2.28
CA ILE A 237 -16.40 -5.57 3.55
C ILE A 237 -15.35 -4.62 4.14
N GLY A 238 -14.35 -4.21 3.36
CA GLY A 238 -13.29 -3.32 3.79
C GLY A 238 -13.81 -1.99 4.34
N ILE A 239 -14.71 -1.33 3.60
CA ILE A 239 -15.37 -0.09 4.02
C ILE A 239 -16.15 -0.29 5.32
N TYR A 240 -16.86 -1.42 5.47
CA TYR A 240 -17.59 -1.72 6.70
C TYR A 240 -16.64 -1.80 7.91
N TYR A 241 -15.52 -2.52 7.81
CA TYR A 241 -14.55 -2.62 8.91
C TYR A 241 -13.90 -1.28 9.25
N LEU A 242 -13.54 -0.47 8.25
CA LEU A 242 -13.04 0.89 8.49
C LEU A 242 -14.06 1.74 9.24
N LYS A 243 -15.33 1.71 8.82
CA LYS A 243 -16.42 2.43 9.50
C LYS A 243 -16.68 1.93 10.92
N VAL A 244 -16.50 0.63 11.19
CA VAL A 244 -16.59 0.11 12.56
C VAL A 244 -15.41 0.61 13.38
N SER A 245 -14.18 0.57 12.84
CA SER A 245 -12.98 1.09 13.51
C SER A 245 -13.09 2.56 13.88
N ASP A 246 -13.64 3.39 12.98
CA ASP A 246 -13.83 4.83 13.22
C ASP A 246 -14.84 5.14 14.35
N ARG A 247 -15.67 4.18 14.81
CA ARG A 247 -16.53 4.35 16.00
C ARG A 247 -15.75 4.32 17.31
N HIS A 248 -14.53 3.79 17.28
CA HIS A 248 -13.68 3.60 18.45
C HIS A 248 -12.59 4.68 18.58
N LYS A 249 -12.58 5.67 17.69
CA LYS A 249 -11.73 6.88 17.77
C LYS A 249 -12.48 7.98 18.52
#